data_AF-A0A842RA05-F1
#
_entry.id   AF-A0A842RA05-F1
#
_cell.length_a   1.000
_cell.length_b   1.000
_cell.length_c   1.000
_cell.angle_alpha   90.00
_cell.angle_beta   90.00
_cell.angle_gamma   90.00
#
_symmetry.space_group_name_H-M   'P 1'
#
loop_
_entity.id
_entity.type
_entity.pdbx_description
1 polymer ?
#
loop_
_entity_poly.entity_id
_entity_poly.type
_entity_poly.pdbx_seq_one_letter_code
_entity_poly.pdbx_strand_id
1 'polypeptide(L)'
;MAFLFGAAIDHWITDFDTTAIVDIVLESLTVVGFLFLLGIFIFALRKAPILLGHGSIEIIVFIFLGLASVSMDVFDEFAWFTSDFYNGWKFTKDFLLLLGALVLVIGFFRFFLFSARLFGVTPEPEEENL
;
A
#
# COMPACT_ATOMS: atom_id res chain seq x y z
N MET A 1 -27.66 -15.37 3.21
CA MET A 1 -27.48 -14.02 3.79
C MET A 1 -27.81 -13.98 5.28
N ALA A 2 -28.99 -14.42 5.75
CA ALA A 2 -29.34 -14.39 7.19
C ALA A 2 -28.38 -15.18 8.11
N PHE A 3 -27.81 -16.30 7.62
CA PHE A 3 -26.85 -17.11 8.38
C PHE A 3 -25.50 -16.40 8.60
N LEU A 4 -25.03 -15.61 7.62
CA LEU A 4 -23.80 -14.84 7.72
C LEU A 4 -23.96 -13.66 8.68
N PHE A 5 -25.13 -13.02 8.69
CA PHE A 5 -25.43 -11.95 9.64
C PHE A 5 -25.63 -12.48 11.08
N GLY A 6 -26.21 -13.67 11.26
CA GLY A 6 -26.36 -14.30 12.58
C GLY A 6 -25.02 -14.74 13.18
N ALA A 7 -24.17 -15.40 12.39
CA ALA A 7 -22.81 -15.75 12.79
C ALA A 7 -21.96 -14.52 13.11
N ALA A 8 -22.20 -13.40 12.41
CA ALA A 8 -21.58 -12.12 12.71
C ALA A 8 -21.98 -11.54 14.05
N ILE A 9 -23.24 -11.63 14.42
CA ILE A 9 -23.69 -11.07 15.70
C ILE A 9 -23.19 -11.95 16.86
N ASP A 10 -23.18 -13.28 16.70
CA ASP A 10 -22.80 -14.20 17.78
C ASP A 10 -21.30 -14.14 18.13
N HIS A 11 -20.41 -13.98 17.14
CA HIS A 11 -18.97 -13.82 17.41
C HIS A 11 -18.65 -12.49 18.12
N TRP A 12 -19.35 -11.41 17.76
CA TRP A 12 -19.17 -10.08 18.35
C TRP A 12 -19.71 -9.97 19.78
N ILE A 13 -20.49 -10.94 20.26
CA ILE A 13 -21.05 -10.92 21.61
C ILE A 13 -20.17 -11.70 22.61
N THR A 14 -19.27 -12.57 22.15
CA THR A 14 -18.57 -13.52 23.05
C THR A 14 -17.06 -13.37 23.18
N ASP A 15 -16.31 -12.85 22.20
CA ASP A 15 -14.82 -12.84 22.25
C ASP A 15 -14.17 -11.51 21.82
N PHE A 16 -14.70 -10.37 22.27
CA PHE A 16 -13.96 -9.10 22.15
C PHE A 16 -12.84 -9.01 23.19
N ASP A 17 -11.73 -9.68 22.91
CA ASP A 17 -10.49 -9.38 23.59
C ASP A 17 -10.03 -7.96 23.20
N THR A 18 -9.43 -7.23 24.15
CA THR A 18 -8.93 -5.86 23.92
C THR A 18 -7.90 -5.83 22.78
N THR A 19 -7.20 -6.94 22.58
CA THR A 19 -6.23 -7.16 21.51
C THR A 19 -6.87 -7.07 20.13
N ALA A 20 -8.00 -7.74 19.89
CA ALA A 20 -8.71 -7.72 18.61
C ALA A 20 -9.23 -6.32 18.26
N ILE A 21 -9.73 -5.58 19.25
CA ILE A 21 -10.19 -4.19 19.04
C ILE A 21 -9.02 -3.29 18.63
N VAL A 22 -7.87 -3.42 19.31
CA VAL A 22 -6.68 -2.63 18.99
C VAL A 22 -6.20 -2.94 17.57
N ASP A 23 -6.24 -4.20 17.15
CA ASP A 23 -5.79 -4.63 15.82
C ASP A 23 -6.66 -4.00 14.73
N ILE A 24 -7.98 -4.15 14.81
CA ILE A 24 -8.94 -3.54 13.88
C ILE A 24 -8.74 -2.02 13.78
N VAL A 25 -8.48 -1.34 14.91
CA VAL A 25 -8.23 0.09 14.93
C VAL A 25 -6.92 0.44 14.21
N LEU A 26 -5.83 -0.31 14.46
CA LEU A 26 -4.54 -0.08 13.81
C LEU A 26 -4.59 -0.32 12.31
N GLU A 27 -5.23 -1.41 11.87
CA GLU A 27 -5.40 -1.72 10.46
C GLU A 27 -6.27 -0.65 9.76
N SER A 28 -7.38 -0.25 10.39
CA SER A 28 -8.23 0.84 9.88
C SER A 28 -7.49 2.18 9.79
N LEU A 29 -6.66 2.51 10.78
CA LEU A 29 -5.80 3.70 10.74
C LEU A 29 -4.78 3.64 9.62
N THR A 30 -4.29 2.45 9.27
CA THR A 30 -3.36 2.24 8.16
C THR A 30 -4.03 2.53 6.83
N VAL A 31 -5.31 2.13 6.64
CA VAL A 31 -6.12 2.52 5.46
C VAL A 31 -6.24 4.04 5.36
N VAL A 32 -6.57 4.70 6.47
CA VAL A 32 -6.64 6.17 6.53
C VAL A 32 -5.28 6.79 6.20
N GLY A 33 -4.19 6.20 6.66
CA GLY A 33 -2.82 6.61 6.35
C GLY A 33 -2.53 6.59 4.85
N PHE A 34 -2.91 5.51 4.14
CA PHE A 34 -2.77 5.43 2.68
C PHE A 34 -3.63 6.46 1.94
N LEU A 35 -4.87 6.69 2.39
CA LEU A 35 -5.73 7.73 1.81
C LEU A 35 -5.16 9.14 2.03
N PHE A 36 -4.60 9.41 3.20
CA PHE A 36 -3.93 10.65 3.50
C PHE A 36 -2.69 10.84 2.62
N LEU A 37 -1.88 9.78 2.45
CA LEU A 37 -0.70 9.79 1.59
C LEU A 37 -1.08 10.03 0.11
N LEU A 38 -2.18 9.43 -0.36
CA LEU A 38 -2.75 9.72 -1.68
C LEU A 38 -3.13 11.21 -1.81
N GLY A 39 -3.81 11.76 -0.81
CA GLY A 39 -4.23 13.16 -0.78
C GLY A 39 -3.04 14.12 -0.85
N ILE A 40 -2.01 13.90 -0.02
CA ILE A 40 -0.76 14.67 -0.05
C ILE A 40 -0.10 14.54 -1.43
N PHE A 41 -0.03 13.33 -1.97
CA PHE A 41 0.65 13.10 -3.23
C PHE A 41 -0.02 13.83 -4.40
N ILE A 42 -1.35 13.76 -4.48
CA ILE A 42 -2.14 14.52 -5.46
C ILE A 42 -1.90 16.03 -5.27
N PHE A 43 -1.92 16.53 -4.03
CA PHE A 43 -1.64 17.94 -3.74
C PHE A 43 -0.23 18.36 -4.19
N ALA A 44 0.78 17.53 -3.92
CA ALA A 44 2.16 17.76 -4.32
C ALA A 44 2.31 17.83 -5.85
N LEU A 45 1.70 16.90 -6.59
CA LEU A 45 1.71 16.91 -8.06
C LEU A 45 1.06 18.17 -8.65
N ARG A 46 0.03 18.71 -7.99
CA ARG A 46 -0.59 19.98 -8.43
C ARG A 46 0.32 21.19 -8.19
N LYS A 47 1.15 21.16 -7.14
CA LYS A 47 2.07 22.25 -6.81
C LYS A 47 3.38 22.20 -7.59
N ALA A 48 3.88 21.00 -7.88
CA ALA A 48 5.13 20.78 -8.59
C ALA A 48 4.89 19.83 -9.78
N PRO A 49 4.28 20.33 -10.88
CA PRO A 49 3.96 19.49 -12.03
C PRO A 49 5.20 18.92 -12.73
N ILE A 50 6.39 19.48 -12.48
CA ILE A 50 7.66 18.92 -12.97
C ILE A 50 7.92 17.48 -12.48
N LEU A 51 7.29 17.09 -11.38
CA LEU A 51 7.35 15.74 -10.83
C LEU A 51 6.50 14.74 -11.63
N LEU A 52 5.55 15.21 -12.44
CA LEU A 52 4.75 14.36 -13.32
C LEU A 52 5.66 13.70 -14.36
N GLY A 53 5.78 12.38 -14.29
CA GLY A 53 6.60 11.57 -15.21
C GLY A 53 7.94 11.09 -14.64
N HIS A 54 8.33 11.56 -13.44
CA HIS A 54 9.62 11.23 -12.81
C HIS A 54 9.43 10.40 -11.53
N GLY A 55 8.87 9.19 -11.67
CA GLY A 55 8.59 8.30 -10.53
C GLY A 55 7.18 8.48 -9.93
N SER A 56 6.42 9.46 -10.43
CA SER A 56 5.10 9.78 -9.87
C SER A 56 4.05 8.70 -10.10
N ILE A 57 4.14 7.99 -11.21
CA ILE A 57 3.21 6.91 -11.55
C ILE A 57 3.46 5.72 -10.62
N GLU A 58 4.73 5.39 -10.39
CA GLU A 58 5.14 4.32 -9.50
C GLU A 58 4.67 4.59 -8.07
N ILE A 59 4.82 5.82 -7.57
CA ILE A 59 4.31 6.19 -6.25
C ILE A 59 2.78 6.02 -6.19
N ILE A 60 2.04 6.45 -7.23
CA ILE A 60 0.58 6.25 -7.29
C ILE A 60 0.22 4.76 -7.29
N VAL A 61 0.90 3.94 -8.10
CA VAL A 61 0.66 2.50 -8.17
C VAL A 61 0.97 1.84 -6.82
N PHE A 62 2.07 2.22 -6.16
CA PHE A 62 2.39 1.78 -4.79
C PHE A 62 1.27 2.12 -3.82
N ILE A 63 0.75 3.36 -3.86
CA ILE A 63 -0.34 3.79 -2.97
C ILE A 63 -1.59 2.92 -3.19
N PHE A 64 -1.96 2.65 -4.44
CA PHE A 64 -3.11 1.81 -4.74
C PHE A 64 -2.91 0.35 -4.33
N LEU A 65 -1.72 -0.21 -4.56
CA LEU A 65 -1.40 -1.58 -4.13
C LEU A 65 -1.40 -1.70 -2.60
N GLY A 66 -0.81 -0.73 -1.90
CA GLY A 66 -0.82 -0.70 -0.44
C GLY A 66 -2.23 -0.48 0.13
N LEU A 67 -3.02 0.43 -0.45
CA LEU A 67 -4.42 0.63 -0.06
C LEU A 67 -5.24 -0.65 -0.24
N ALA A 68 -5.07 -1.36 -1.36
CA ALA A 68 -5.73 -2.63 -1.59
C ALA A 68 -5.30 -3.68 -0.56
N SER A 69 -3.99 -3.84 -0.32
CA SER A 69 -3.45 -4.79 0.66
C SER A 69 -3.99 -4.55 2.06
N VAL A 70 -3.92 -3.31 2.55
CA VAL A 70 -4.36 -2.98 3.92
C VAL A 70 -5.89 -3.02 4.04
N SER A 71 -6.62 -2.71 2.98
CA SER A 71 -8.08 -2.89 2.98
C SER A 71 -8.47 -4.36 3.04
N MET A 72 -7.63 -5.26 2.50
CA MET A 72 -7.81 -6.70 2.66
C MET A 72 -7.55 -7.15 4.09
N ASP A 73 -6.56 -6.58 4.80
CA ASP A 73 -6.33 -6.84 6.23
C ASP A 73 -7.56 -6.46 7.06
N VAL A 74 -8.07 -5.23 6.90
CA VAL A 74 -9.30 -4.81 7.59
C VAL A 74 -10.47 -5.74 7.26
N PHE A 75 -10.55 -6.27 6.04
CA PHE A 75 -11.61 -7.20 5.65
C PHE A 75 -11.44 -8.59 6.28
N ASP A 76 -10.22 -9.03 6.60
CA ASP A 76 -9.96 -10.28 7.33
C ASP A 76 -10.72 -10.34 8.65
N GLU A 77 -10.76 -9.20 9.35
CA GLU A 77 -11.44 -9.05 10.65
C GLU A 77 -12.97 -9.19 10.56
N PHE A 78 -13.57 -9.01 9.38
CA PHE A 78 -15.02 -9.11 9.18
C PHE A 78 -15.46 -10.36 8.40
N ALA A 79 -14.55 -11.06 7.75
CA ALA A 79 -14.88 -12.12 6.79
C ALA A 79 -14.69 -13.53 7.37
N TRP A 80 -15.71 -14.39 7.25
CA TRP A 80 -15.55 -15.83 7.51
C TRP A 80 -14.96 -16.54 6.29
N PHE A 81 -13.66 -16.70 6.28
CA PHE A 81 -12.97 -17.50 5.27
C PHE A 81 -12.85 -18.97 5.68
N THR A 82 -12.97 -19.87 4.71
CA THR A 82 -12.53 -21.26 4.87
C THR A 82 -11.01 -21.31 4.88
N SER A 83 -10.40 -22.30 5.55
CA SER A 83 -8.94 -22.42 5.67
C SER A 83 -8.20 -22.38 4.33
N ASP A 84 -8.77 -23.02 3.30
CA ASP A 84 -8.17 -23.07 1.96
C ASP A 84 -8.27 -21.72 1.25
N PHE A 85 -9.40 -21.00 1.41
CA PHE A 85 -9.57 -19.67 0.86
C PHE A 85 -8.64 -18.66 1.55
N TYR A 86 -8.50 -18.75 2.88
CA TYR A 86 -7.66 -17.86 3.67
C TYR A 86 -6.18 -17.92 3.24
N ASN A 87 -5.66 -19.10 2.90
CA ASN A 87 -4.29 -19.23 2.40
C ASN A 87 -4.07 -18.48 1.09
N GLY A 88 -4.99 -18.60 0.13
CA GLY A 88 -4.92 -17.86 -1.13
C GLY A 88 -5.11 -16.35 -0.94
N TRP A 89 -6.00 -15.96 -0.04
CA TRP A 89 -6.23 -14.58 0.34
C TRP A 89 -5.00 -13.94 0.98
N LYS A 90 -4.40 -14.61 1.97
CA LYS A 90 -3.17 -14.20 2.64
C LYS A 90 -1.99 -14.11 1.66
N PHE A 91 -1.84 -15.08 0.76
CA PHE A 91 -0.82 -15.00 -0.28
C PHE A 91 -1.03 -13.78 -1.19
N THR A 92 -2.29 -13.47 -1.54
CA THR A 92 -2.62 -12.33 -2.41
C THR A 92 -2.24 -11.01 -1.75
N LYS A 93 -2.58 -10.80 -0.47
CA LYS A 93 -2.22 -9.55 0.23
C LYS A 93 -0.70 -9.41 0.38
N ASP A 94 0.00 -10.47 0.76
CA ASP A 94 1.47 -10.46 0.88
C ASP A 94 2.13 -10.18 -0.48
N PHE A 95 1.57 -10.73 -1.56
CA PHE A 95 2.04 -10.50 -2.93
C PHE A 95 1.80 -9.06 -3.39
N LEU A 96 0.63 -8.46 -3.09
CA LEU A 96 0.34 -7.06 -3.38
C LEU A 96 1.31 -6.13 -2.64
N LEU A 97 1.61 -6.42 -1.37
CA LEU A 97 2.55 -5.65 -0.58
C LEU A 97 3.98 -5.75 -1.16
N LEU A 98 4.42 -6.95 -1.52
CA LEU A 98 5.71 -7.17 -2.16
C LEU A 98 5.81 -6.42 -3.50
N LEU A 99 4.79 -6.52 -4.35
CA LEU A 99 4.73 -5.81 -5.62
C LEU A 99 4.76 -4.30 -5.40
N GLY A 100 4.00 -3.81 -4.42
CA GLY A 100 4.00 -2.42 -4.01
C GLY A 100 5.40 -1.94 -3.60
N ALA A 101 6.11 -2.70 -2.78
CA ALA A 101 7.46 -2.38 -2.35
C ALA A 101 8.44 -2.30 -3.54
N LEU A 102 8.37 -3.25 -4.48
CA LEU A 102 9.20 -3.22 -5.70
C LEU A 102 8.91 -1.98 -6.56
N VAL A 103 7.63 -1.66 -6.76
CA VAL A 103 7.22 -0.47 -7.51
C VAL A 103 7.71 0.80 -6.81
N LEU A 104 7.62 0.86 -5.48
CA LEU A 104 8.10 2.01 -4.70
C LEU A 104 9.61 2.21 -4.87
N VAL A 105 10.40 1.14 -4.83
CA VAL A 105 11.85 1.19 -5.07
C VAL A 105 12.15 1.74 -6.48
N ILE A 106 11.43 1.28 -7.51
CA ILE A 106 11.57 1.78 -8.88
C ILE A 106 11.21 3.28 -8.94
N GLY A 107 10.12 3.69 -8.28
CA GLY A 107 9.69 5.08 -8.20
C GLY A 107 10.76 5.98 -7.58
N PHE A 108 11.35 5.57 -6.45
CA PHE A 108 12.44 6.30 -5.81
C PHE A 108 13.70 6.36 -6.67
N PHE A 109 14.06 5.27 -7.35
CA PHE A 109 15.22 5.26 -8.23
C PHE A 109 15.05 6.26 -9.40
N ARG A 110 13.87 6.28 -10.02
CA ARG A 110 13.54 7.25 -11.08
C ARG A 110 13.54 8.69 -10.56
N PHE A 111 12.98 8.91 -9.37
CA PHE A 111 12.98 10.21 -8.72
C PHE A 111 14.40 10.69 -8.40
N PHE A 112 15.24 9.81 -7.86
CA PHE A 112 16.65 10.08 -7.57
C PHE A 112 17.44 10.45 -8.83
N LEU A 113 17.28 9.69 -9.92
CA LEU A 113 17.93 9.98 -11.19
C LEU A 113 17.50 11.35 -11.75
N PHE A 114 16.22 11.69 -11.62
CA PHE A 114 15.70 12.99 -12.00
C PHE A 114 16.33 14.11 -11.14
N SER A 115 16.38 13.95 -9.81
CA SER A 115 17.03 14.92 -8.93
C SER A 115 18.51 15.09 -9.25
N ALA A 116 19.25 14.00 -9.47
CA ALA A 116 20.67 14.05 -9.82
C ALA A 116 20.90 14.86 -11.11
N ARG A 117 20.08 14.65 -12.14
CA ARG A 117 20.11 15.44 -13.39
C ARG A 117 19.78 16.91 -13.16
N LEU A 118 18.80 17.21 -12.29
CA LEU A 118 18.41 18.58 -11.98
C LEU A 118 19.53 19.36 -11.25
N PHE A 119 20.32 18.67 -10.42
CA PHE A 119 21.44 19.26 -9.68
C PHE A 119 22.78 19.20 -10.43
N GLY A 120 22.81 18.73 -11.68
CA GLY A 120 24.04 18.63 -12.47
C GLY A 120 25.03 17.57 -11.98
N VAL A 121 24.57 16.64 -11.12
CA VAL A 121 25.33 15.47 -10.70
C VAL A 121 25.05 14.35 -11.69
N THR A 122 25.32 14.59 -12.97
CA THR A 122 25.37 13.51 -13.95
C THR A 122 26.62 12.70 -13.66
N PRO A 123 26.53 11.39 -13.34
CA PRO A 123 27.70 10.54 -13.46
C PRO A 123 28.10 10.63 -14.94
N GLU A 124 29.23 11.27 -15.22
CA GLU A 124 29.83 11.17 -16.54
C GLU A 124 29.97 9.68 -16.84
N PRO A 125 29.60 9.22 -18.05
CA PRO A 125 29.96 7.87 -18.44
C PRO A 125 31.47 7.79 -18.24
N GLU A 126 31.93 6.89 -17.36
CA GLU A 126 33.36 6.57 -17.30
C GLU A 126 33.76 6.29 -18.73
N GLU A 127 34.54 7.20 -19.33
CA GLU A 127 35.13 6.95 -20.63
C GLU A 127 35.93 5.67 -20.43
N GLU A 128 35.40 4.57 -20.99
CA GLU A 128 36.06 3.30 -21.14
C GLU A 128 37.36 3.62 -21.87
N ASN A 129 38.42 3.81 -21.09
CA ASN A 129 39.77 3.91 -21.62
C ASN A 129 40.04 2.54 -22.26
N LEU A 130 39.95 2.55 -23.59
CA LEU A 130 40.49 1.63 -24.60
C LEU A 130 41.34 0.46 -24.07
#